data_AF-A0A7W1MYV3-F1
#
_entry.id   AF-A0A7W1MYV3-F1
#
_cell.length_a   1.000
_cell.length_b   1.000
_cell.length_c   1.000
_cell.angle_alpha   90.00
_cell.angle_beta   90.00
_cell.angle_gamma   90.00
#
_symmetry.space_group_name_H-M   'P 1'
#
loop_
_entity.id
_entity.type
_entity.pdbx_description
1 polymer ?
#
loop_
_entity_poly.entity_id
_entity_poly.type
_entity_poly.pdbx_seq_one_letter_code
_entity_poly.pdbx_strand_id
1 'polypeptide(L)'
;MSGSEVHFEPFLHLADLSANEALIAWGGFWFHRGSPDEGWRIVDDEELSEVAGESRTESIGARSEPFGHAIVEVERDEELVARAETADYNFVRISGLEPDTEYRYRVLVDGQPWAEGELCDWDIGEATLVRAGRRYDNRFQTFPAP
;
A
#
# COMPACT_ATOMS: atom_id res chain seq x y z
N MET A 1 -3.66 -0.35 33.24
CA MET A 1 -4.24 -0.92 32.01
C MET A 1 -3.08 -1.12 31.06
N SER A 2 -2.71 -2.36 30.75
CA SER A 2 -1.70 -2.62 29.72
C SER A 2 -2.35 -2.33 28.37
N GLY A 3 -2.23 -1.08 27.91
CA GLY A 3 -2.80 -0.63 26.64
C GLY A 3 -1.81 -0.92 25.53
N SER A 4 -1.62 -2.20 25.21
CA SER A 4 -0.89 -2.57 24.01
C SER A 4 -1.68 -2.09 22.80
N GLU A 5 -1.01 -1.42 21.87
CA GLU A 5 -1.62 -0.89 20.66
C GLU A 5 -0.97 -1.52 19.43
N VAL A 6 -1.76 -1.73 18.39
CA VAL A 6 -1.32 -2.17 17.07
C VAL A 6 -1.65 -1.07 16.07
N HIS A 7 -0.69 -0.73 15.23
CA HIS A 7 -0.83 0.19 14.12
C HIS A 7 -0.57 -0.57 12.81
N PHE A 8 -1.46 -0.38 11.84
CA PHE A 8 -1.29 -0.89 10.50
C PHE A 8 -0.94 0.28 9.57
N GLU A 9 0.23 0.21 8.95
CA GLU A 9 0.70 1.20 7.97
C GLU A 9 0.55 0.62 6.56
N PRO A 10 -0.52 0.98 5.82
CA PRO A 10 -0.69 0.55 4.45
C PRO A 10 0.32 1.27 3.53
N PHE A 11 0.83 0.57 2.52
CA PHE A 11 1.67 1.17 1.49
C PHE A 11 1.11 0.95 0.09
N LEU A 12 1.51 1.83 -0.83
CA LEU A 12 1.30 1.74 -2.27
C LEU A 12 2.63 1.84 -3.00
N HIS A 13 2.77 1.10 -4.10
CA HIS A 13 3.99 1.08 -4.88
C HIS A 13 3.70 0.93 -6.39
N LEU A 14 4.26 1.83 -7.19
CA LEU A 14 4.38 1.65 -8.63
C LEU A 14 5.60 0.77 -8.91
N ALA A 15 5.37 -0.54 -9.03
CA ALA A 15 6.42 -1.55 -9.05
C ALA A 15 7.09 -1.71 -10.43
N ASP A 16 6.40 -1.38 -11.51
CA ASP A 16 6.90 -1.40 -12.88
C ASP A 16 6.12 -0.40 -13.73
N LEU A 17 6.76 0.17 -14.74
CA LEU A 17 6.18 1.19 -15.60
C LEU A 17 6.77 1.10 -17.00
N SER A 18 5.93 1.21 -18.02
CA SER A 18 6.32 1.28 -19.43
C SER A 18 5.62 2.45 -20.13
N ALA A 19 5.73 2.49 -21.46
CA ALA A 19 5.01 3.47 -22.28
C ALA A 19 3.49 3.23 -22.30
N ASN A 20 3.01 2.03 -21.95
CA ASN A 20 1.60 1.66 -22.10
C ASN A 20 1.06 0.76 -20.98
N GLU A 21 1.88 0.46 -19.97
CA GLU A 21 1.52 -0.39 -18.84
C GLU A 21 2.08 0.14 -17.52
N ALA A 22 1.38 -0.18 -16.43
CA ALA A 22 1.82 0.08 -15.07
C ALA A 22 1.53 -1.13 -14.18
N LEU A 23 2.49 -1.56 -13.37
CA LEU A 23 2.28 -2.56 -12.32
C LEU A 23 2.10 -1.83 -10.99
N ILE A 24 0.90 -1.88 -10.44
CA ILE A 24 0.55 -1.24 -9.18
C ILE A 24 0.43 -2.33 -8.12
N ALA A 25 1.17 -2.17 -7.02
CA ALA A 25 1.19 -3.08 -5.90
C ALA A 25 0.82 -2.35 -4.60
N TRP A 26 0.31 -3.10 -3.64
CA TRP A 26 -0.05 -2.61 -2.31
C TRP A 26 0.33 -3.63 -1.23
N GLY A 27 0.26 -3.19 0.01
CA GLY A 27 0.37 -4.05 1.17
C GLY A 27 0.40 -3.20 2.44
N GLY A 28 1.01 -3.70 3.50
CA GLY A 28 1.21 -2.90 4.70
C GLY A 28 2.11 -3.58 5.71
N PHE A 29 2.51 -2.80 6.71
CA PHE A 29 3.31 -3.26 7.84
C PHE A 29 2.51 -3.10 9.12
N TRP A 30 2.70 -4.04 10.04
CA TRP A 30 2.17 -3.93 11.38
C TRP A 30 3.26 -3.46 12.32
N PHE A 31 2.86 -2.59 13.23
CA PHE A 31 3.67 -2.09 14.30
C PHE A 31 2.90 -2.27 15.59
N HIS A 32 3.61 -2.41 16.69
CA HIS A 32 2.97 -2.42 17.99
C HIS A 32 3.83 -1.73 19.03
N ARG A 33 3.18 -1.35 20.13
CA ARG A 33 3.81 -0.82 21.34
C ARG A 33 3.10 -1.39 22.56
N GLY A 34 3.83 -1.69 23.63
CA GLY A 34 3.27 -2.28 24.84
C GLY A 34 2.55 -1.26 25.73
N SER A 35 2.91 0.02 25.59
CA SER A 35 2.24 1.14 26.26
C SER A 35 2.34 2.44 25.45
N PRO A 36 1.55 3.48 25.77
CA PRO A 36 1.60 4.77 25.06
C PRO A 36 2.94 5.51 25.15
N ASP A 37 3.74 5.23 26.19
CA ASP A 37 5.05 5.85 26.43
C ASP A 37 6.20 5.08 25.73
N GLU A 38 5.91 3.90 25.17
CA GLU A 38 6.87 3.12 24.38
C GLU A 38 6.80 3.50 22.90
N GLY A 39 7.95 3.44 22.25
CA GLY A 39 8.03 3.55 20.80
C GLY A 39 7.38 2.35 20.12
N TRP A 40 6.78 2.60 18.96
CA TRP A 40 6.41 1.58 18.00
C TRP A 40 7.62 0.75 17.58
N ARG A 41 7.48 -0.58 17.59
CA ARG A 41 8.38 -1.49 16.88
C ARG A 41 7.64 -2.17 15.74
N ILE A 42 8.37 -2.52 14.69
CA ILE A 42 7.83 -3.37 13.62
C ILE A 42 7.49 -4.75 14.19
N VAL A 43 6.39 -5.32 13.71
CA VAL A 43 6.01 -6.71 13.97
C VAL A 43 6.79 -7.59 12.99
N ASP A 44 7.52 -8.56 13.52
CA ASP A 44 8.26 -9.53 12.71
C ASP A 44 7.32 -10.63 12.20
N ASP A 45 7.74 -11.36 11.15
CA ASP A 45 6.91 -12.37 10.49
C ASP A 45 6.41 -13.47 11.46
N GLU A 46 7.20 -13.83 12.48
CA GLU A 46 6.80 -14.82 13.49
C GLU A 46 5.62 -14.37 14.38
N GLU A 47 5.43 -13.06 14.53
CA GLU A 47 4.38 -12.44 15.35
C GLU A 47 3.17 -12.01 14.51
N LEU A 48 3.29 -12.05 13.18
CA LEU A 48 2.30 -11.52 12.24
C LEU A 48 0.93 -12.18 12.42
N SER A 49 0.90 -13.49 12.67
CA SER A 49 -0.35 -14.25 12.88
C SER A 49 -1.16 -13.75 14.09
N GLU A 50 -0.50 -13.18 15.10
CA GLU A 50 -1.15 -12.66 16.31
C GLU A 50 -1.83 -11.30 16.08
N VAL A 51 -1.36 -10.52 15.10
CA VAL A 51 -1.84 -9.15 14.84
C VAL A 51 -2.62 -8.99 13.54
N ALA A 52 -2.33 -9.82 12.53
CA ALA A 52 -2.89 -9.74 11.18
C ALA A 52 -3.85 -10.90 10.85
N GLY A 53 -4.03 -11.84 11.78
CA GLY A 53 -4.87 -13.02 11.63
C GLY A 53 -4.07 -14.27 11.23
N GLU A 54 -4.59 -15.45 11.62
CA GLU A 54 -3.87 -16.73 11.59
C GLU A 54 -3.34 -17.17 10.21
N SER A 55 -3.90 -16.63 9.12
CA SER A 55 -3.55 -17.02 7.76
C SER A 55 -2.44 -16.21 7.12
N ARG A 56 -1.97 -15.11 7.74
CA ARG A 56 -0.98 -14.22 7.14
C ARG A 56 0.42 -14.54 7.65
N THR A 57 1.34 -14.80 6.71
CA THR A 57 2.73 -15.11 7.01
C THR A 57 3.72 -14.17 6.35
N GLU A 58 3.30 -13.43 5.31
CA GLU A 58 4.10 -12.40 4.66
C GLU A 58 3.34 -11.05 4.65
N SER A 59 4.07 -9.97 4.90
CA SER A 59 3.52 -8.61 4.92
C SER A 59 3.41 -7.99 3.52
N ILE A 60 4.35 -8.32 2.63
CA ILE A 60 4.55 -7.67 1.33
C ILE A 60 5.07 -8.66 0.27
N GLY A 61 4.97 -8.27 -1.00
CA GLY A 61 5.59 -8.98 -2.11
C GLY A 61 4.66 -9.94 -2.85
N ALA A 62 5.14 -10.50 -3.96
CA ALA A 62 4.31 -11.24 -4.93
C ALA A 62 3.68 -12.54 -4.39
N ARG A 63 4.11 -13.01 -3.22
CA ARG A 63 3.61 -14.23 -2.56
C ARG A 63 2.81 -13.94 -1.29
N SER A 64 2.76 -12.68 -0.86
CA SER A 64 1.96 -12.28 0.30
C SER A 64 0.48 -12.58 0.07
N GLU A 65 -0.20 -13.00 1.14
CA GLU A 65 -1.61 -13.35 1.07
C GLU A 65 -2.44 -12.12 0.68
N PRO A 66 -3.50 -12.26 -0.13
CA PRO A 66 -4.34 -11.14 -0.52
C PRO A 66 -4.98 -10.48 0.71
N PHE A 67 -5.06 -9.14 0.72
CA PHE A 67 -5.73 -8.39 1.80
C PHE A 67 -7.27 -8.42 1.72
N GLY A 68 -7.82 -8.89 0.59
CA GLY A 68 -9.24 -8.90 0.28
C GLY A 68 -9.46 -8.84 -1.23
N HIS A 69 -10.69 -8.59 -1.65
CA HIS A 69 -10.97 -8.30 -3.06
C HIS A 69 -10.54 -6.87 -3.37
N ALA A 70 -9.54 -6.73 -4.23
CA ALA A 70 -8.94 -5.46 -4.58
C ALA A 70 -9.40 -4.97 -5.96
N ILE A 71 -9.61 -3.66 -6.06
CA ILE A 71 -9.88 -2.94 -7.30
C ILE A 71 -8.86 -1.82 -7.43
N VAL A 72 -8.20 -1.73 -8.58
CA VAL A 72 -7.34 -0.61 -8.94
C VAL A 72 -8.01 0.19 -10.04
N GLU A 73 -8.14 1.48 -9.79
CA GLU A 73 -8.73 2.44 -10.71
C GLU A 73 -7.66 3.45 -11.11
N VAL A 74 -7.55 3.69 -12.42
CA VAL A 74 -6.63 4.66 -13.01
C VAL A 74 -7.46 5.74 -13.68
N GLU A 75 -7.18 6.99 -13.31
CA GLU A 75 -7.87 8.17 -13.76
C GLU A 75 -6.93 9.09 -14.52
N ARG A 76 -7.46 9.77 -15.53
CA ARG A 76 -6.83 10.86 -16.26
C ARG A 76 -7.84 11.99 -16.34
N ASP A 77 -7.43 13.21 -16.01
CA ASP A 77 -8.32 14.39 -16.08
C ASP A 77 -9.66 14.17 -15.33
N GLU A 78 -9.59 13.47 -14.18
CA GLU A 78 -10.74 13.10 -13.33
C GLU A 78 -11.72 12.08 -13.97
N GLU A 79 -11.38 11.51 -15.11
CA GLU A 79 -12.12 10.42 -15.76
C GLU A 79 -11.44 9.06 -15.53
N LEU A 80 -12.24 8.04 -15.19
CA LEU A 80 -11.77 6.67 -15.09
C LEU A 80 -11.42 6.12 -16.48
N VAL A 81 -10.13 5.86 -16.72
CA VAL A 81 -9.63 5.38 -18.02
C VAL A 81 -9.28 3.90 -18.00
N ALA A 82 -8.95 3.34 -16.84
CA ALA A 82 -8.70 1.91 -16.69
C ALA A 82 -9.11 1.40 -15.31
N ARG A 83 -9.48 0.12 -15.26
CA ARG A 83 -9.87 -0.60 -14.04
C ARG A 83 -9.37 -2.03 -14.11
N ALA A 84 -8.80 -2.52 -13.03
CA ALA A 84 -8.46 -3.93 -12.86
C ALA A 84 -8.86 -4.40 -11.46
N GLU A 85 -9.08 -5.70 -11.30
CA GLU A 85 -9.45 -6.30 -10.02
C GLU A 85 -8.74 -7.64 -9.81
N THR A 86 -8.56 -8.01 -8.55
CA THR A 86 -8.00 -9.31 -8.16
C THR A 86 -8.43 -9.66 -6.74
N ALA A 87 -8.57 -10.95 -6.44
CA ALA A 87 -8.70 -11.47 -5.08
C ALA A 87 -7.52 -12.38 -4.71
N ASP A 88 -6.56 -12.56 -5.61
CA ASP A 88 -5.53 -13.60 -5.52
C ASP A 88 -4.15 -13.04 -5.15
N TYR A 89 -3.91 -11.75 -5.44
CA TYR A 89 -2.61 -11.10 -5.27
C TYR A 89 -2.76 -9.67 -4.74
N ASN A 90 -1.65 -9.10 -4.28
CA ASN A 90 -1.55 -7.70 -3.86
C ASN A 90 -0.96 -6.78 -4.94
N PHE A 91 -1.21 -7.10 -6.21
CA PHE A 91 -0.81 -6.27 -7.34
C PHE A 91 -1.70 -6.51 -8.56
N VAL A 92 -1.75 -5.53 -9.46
CA VAL A 92 -2.33 -5.70 -10.80
C VAL A 92 -1.51 -4.96 -11.84
N ARG A 93 -1.51 -5.48 -13.07
CA ARG A 93 -0.99 -4.78 -14.25
C ARG A 93 -2.15 -4.07 -14.94
N ILE A 94 -2.00 -2.77 -15.14
CA ILE A 94 -2.85 -1.95 -15.98
C ILE A 94 -2.18 -1.85 -17.34
N SER A 95 -2.91 -2.14 -18.41
CA SER A 95 -2.41 -2.05 -19.79
C SER A 95 -3.32 -1.13 -20.62
N GLY A 96 -2.83 -0.69 -21.78
CA GLY A 96 -3.58 0.18 -22.69
C GLY A 96 -3.51 1.67 -22.32
N LEU A 97 -2.51 2.06 -21.52
CA LEU A 97 -2.22 3.46 -21.23
C LEU A 97 -1.59 4.14 -22.46
N GLU A 98 -1.78 5.44 -22.57
CA GLU A 98 -1.14 6.28 -23.57
C GLU A 98 0.30 6.59 -23.15
N PRO A 99 1.27 6.57 -24.07
CA PRO A 99 2.63 7.03 -23.80
C PRO A 99 2.69 8.50 -23.39
N ASP A 100 3.72 8.86 -22.64
CA ASP A 100 4.00 10.23 -22.18
C ASP A 100 2.78 10.93 -21.54
N THR A 101 2.00 10.19 -20.76
CA THR A 101 0.73 10.67 -20.19
C THR A 101 0.72 10.50 -18.68
N GLU A 102 0.34 11.57 -17.97
CA GLU A 102 0.15 11.55 -16.51
C GLU A 102 -1.18 10.90 -16.15
N TYR A 103 -1.15 10.05 -15.13
CA TYR A 103 -2.30 9.36 -14.56
C TYR A 103 -2.29 9.49 -13.04
N ARG A 104 -3.48 9.32 -12.46
CA ARG A 104 -3.67 9.06 -11.02
C ARG A 104 -4.19 7.65 -10.83
N TYR A 105 -3.86 7.03 -9.70
CA TYR A 105 -4.46 5.76 -9.34
C TYR A 105 -4.94 5.72 -7.89
N ARG A 106 -5.89 4.82 -7.64
CA ARG A 106 -6.27 4.41 -6.29
C ARG A 106 -6.47 2.91 -6.25
N VAL A 107 -6.24 2.35 -5.06
CA VAL A 107 -6.51 0.94 -4.76
C VAL A 107 -7.63 0.91 -3.72
N LEU A 108 -8.64 0.09 -3.94
CA LEU A 108 -9.68 -0.21 -2.96
C LEU A 108 -9.56 -1.68 -2.60
N VAL A 109 -9.56 -2.01 -1.31
CA VAL A 109 -9.64 -3.39 -0.83
C VAL A 109 -10.95 -3.53 -0.06
N ASP A 110 -11.79 -4.48 -0.46
CA ASP A 110 -13.14 -4.68 0.06
C ASP A 110 -13.97 -3.38 0.07
N GLY A 111 -13.79 -2.57 -0.97
CA GLY A 111 -14.47 -1.30 -1.18
C GLY A 111 -13.94 -0.12 -0.35
N GLN A 112 -12.89 -0.32 0.46
CA GLN A 112 -12.25 0.75 1.24
C GLN A 112 -10.97 1.25 0.56
N PRO A 113 -10.75 2.58 0.46
CA PRO A 113 -9.51 3.13 -0.06
C PRO A 113 -8.28 2.65 0.72
N TRP A 114 -7.28 2.17 0.01
CA TRP A 114 -6.00 1.76 0.59
C TRP A 114 -5.06 2.96 0.69
N ALA A 115 -4.44 3.14 1.86
CA ALA A 115 -3.45 4.19 2.12
C ALA A 115 -3.90 5.64 1.84
N GLU A 116 -5.16 5.98 2.11
CA GLU A 116 -5.71 7.35 1.98
C GLU A 116 -5.25 8.28 3.13
N GLY A 117 -4.86 7.69 4.26
CA GLY A 117 -4.47 8.41 5.48
C GLY A 117 -3.13 9.15 5.42
N GLU A 118 -2.81 9.83 6.52
CA GLU A 118 -1.47 10.37 6.73
C GLU A 118 -0.46 9.24 6.98
N LEU A 119 0.66 9.30 6.28
CA LEU A 119 1.74 8.33 6.41
C LEU A 119 2.45 8.49 7.75
N CYS A 120 2.90 7.37 8.28
CA CYS A 120 3.94 7.34 9.30
C CYS A 120 5.30 7.10 8.65
N ASP A 121 6.37 7.62 9.26
CA ASP A 121 7.75 7.34 8.86
C ASP A 121 8.57 6.95 10.09
N TRP A 122 9.67 6.23 9.85
CA TRP A 122 10.59 5.86 10.91
C TRP A 122 11.53 7.02 11.24
N ASP A 123 11.42 7.56 12.45
CA ASP A 123 12.38 8.54 12.95
C ASP A 123 13.62 7.83 13.50
N ILE A 124 14.80 8.15 12.95
CA ILE A 124 16.07 7.53 13.36
C ILE A 124 16.49 8.00 14.76
N GLY A 125 16.18 9.25 15.13
CA GLY A 125 16.57 9.84 16.42
C GLY A 125 15.73 9.34 17.59
N GLU A 126 14.42 9.24 17.39
CA GLU A 126 13.46 8.72 18.37
C GLU A 126 13.32 7.18 18.29
N ALA A 127 13.88 6.56 17.24
CA ALA A 127 13.79 5.12 16.96
C ALA A 127 12.35 4.60 17.02
N THR A 128 11.42 5.32 16.39
CA THR A 128 10.00 4.99 16.40
C THR A 128 9.25 5.54 15.20
N LEU A 129 8.02 5.07 14.97
CA LEU A 129 7.13 5.66 13.98
C LEU A 129 6.59 7.01 14.44
N VAL A 130 6.67 8.00 13.56
CA VAL A 130 6.10 9.33 13.74
C VAL A 130 5.21 9.70 12.56
N ARG A 131 4.26 10.60 12.80
CA ARG A 131 3.43 11.17 11.73
C ARG A 131 4.31 11.97 10.78
N ALA A 132 4.25 11.64 9.50
CA ALA A 132 5.15 12.20 8.50
C ALA A 132 4.65 13.51 7.89
N GLY A 133 3.41 13.95 8.19
CA GLY A 133 2.82 15.15 7.60
C GLY A 133 2.54 15.04 6.10
N ARG A 134 2.61 13.84 5.54
CA ARG A 134 2.46 13.56 4.10
C ARG A 134 1.42 12.47 3.85
N ARG A 135 0.91 12.43 2.63
CA ARG A 135 0.01 11.39 2.11
C ARG A 135 0.61 10.86 0.81
N TYR A 136 0.15 9.69 0.38
CA TYR A 136 0.47 9.24 -0.97
C TYR A 136 -0.05 10.23 -2.02
N ASP A 137 0.85 10.61 -2.93
CA ASP A 137 0.50 11.27 -4.19
C ASP A 137 0.62 10.23 -5.29
N ASN A 138 -0.49 9.55 -5.56
CA ASN A 138 -0.56 8.39 -6.46
C ASN A 138 -0.57 8.81 -7.93
N ARG A 139 0.39 9.65 -8.33
CA ARG A 139 0.58 10.09 -9.72
C ARG A 139 1.75 9.37 -10.37
N PHE A 140 1.61 9.06 -11.65
CA PHE A 140 2.71 8.56 -12.47
C PHE A 140 2.55 9.04 -13.91
N GLN A 141 3.66 9.14 -14.64
CA GLN A 141 3.68 9.46 -16.06
C GLN A 141 4.32 8.32 -16.82
N THR A 142 3.59 7.74 -17.77
CA THR A 142 4.11 6.68 -18.65
C THR A 142 5.31 7.18 -19.46
N PHE A 143 6.17 6.25 -19.87
CA PHE A 143 7.30 6.62 -20.72
C PHE A 143 6.83 7.07 -22.11
N PRO A 144 7.64 7.88 -22.83
CA PRO A 144 7.40 8.15 -24.24
C PRO A 144 7.35 6.87 -25.08
N ALA A 145 6.75 6.97 -26.26
CA ALA A 145 6.78 5.88 -27.23
C ALA A 145 8.24 5.51 -27.58
N PRO A 146 8.55 4.20 -27.77
CA PRO A 146 9.89 3.73 -28.13
C PRO A 146 10.44 4.30 -29.44
#